data_AF-A0A2H0XRT4-F1
#
_entry.id   AF-A0A2H0XRT4-F1
#
_cell.length_a   1.000
_cell.length_b   1.000
_cell.length_c   1.000
_cell.angle_alpha   90.00
_cell.angle_beta   90.00
_cell.angle_gamma   90.00
#
_symmetry.space_group_name_H-M   'P 1'
#
loop_
_entity.id
_entity.type
_entity.pdbx_description
1 polymer ?
#
loop_
_entity_poly.entity_id
_entity_poly.type
_entity_poly.pdbx_seq_one_letter_code
_entity_poly.pdbx_strand_id
1 'polypeptide(L)'
;MDESPSMSVRHVSSLFETTPLYNPDQDNFYNMVAEVETDLQPTELIKTLKQIETDSGRNLSAKRYSPREIDIDIVFFGNVILESEKLTIPHRLLYERSFVLMPLSELNDRFVDPATGKDIRQLLSECPDRTSIQKIGTINIPKSEYLTEA
;
A
#
# COMPACT_ATOMS: atom_id res chain seq x y z
N MET A 1 -10.73 3.15 -30.70
CA MET A 1 -10.47 4.09 -29.62
C MET A 1 -9.62 3.29 -28.64
N ASP A 2 -8.32 3.56 -28.60
CA ASP A 2 -7.43 2.97 -27.59
C ASP A 2 -7.77 3.68 -26.29
N GLU A 3 -8.63 3.10 -25.48
CA GLU A 3 -8.74 3.50 -24.08
C GLU A 3 -7.42 3.10 -23.43
N SER A 4 -6.59 4.10 -23.13
CA SER A 4 -5.39 3.88 -22.32
C SER A 4 -5.84 3.41 -20.94
N PRO A 5 -5.13 2.45 -20.33
CA PRO A 5 -5.50 1.93 -19.02
C PRO A 5 -5.62 3.07 -18.01
N SER A 6 -6.72 3.06 -17.27
CA SER A 6 -7.08 4.09 -16.31
C SER A 6 -6.71 3.66 -14.89
N MET A 7 -6.13 4.58 -14.12
CA MET A 7 -5.89 4.43 -12.69
C MET A 7 -6.34 5.73 -12.01
N SER A 8 -7.27 5.64 -11.08
CA SER A 8 -7.76 6.78 -10.32
C SER A 8 -7.73 6.51 -8.82
N VAL A 9 -7.15 7.43 -8.06
CA VAL A 9 -7.15 7.36 -6.59
C VAL A 9 -8.54 7.78 -6.10
N ARG A 10 -9.21 6.91 -5.35
CA ARG A 10 -10.56 7.16 -4.81
C ARG A 10 -10.50 7.71 -3.40
N HIS A 11 -9.73 7.04 -2.55
CA HIS A 11 -9.55 7.41 -1.15
C HIS A 11 -8.10 7.22 -0.72
N VAL A 12 -7.68 8.00 0.27
CA VAL A 12 -6.39 7.83 0.94
C VAL A 12 -6.56 7.91 2.43
N SER A 13 -5.76 7.12 3.15
CA SER A 13 -5.60 7.27 4.59
C SER A 13 -4.87 8.56 4.92
N SER A 14 -4.77 8.83 6.22
CA SER A 14 -3.77 9.73 6.77
C SER A 14 -2.35 9.22 6.54
N LEU A 15 -1.39 10.10 6.76
CA LEU A 15 0.02 9.79 6.85
C LEU A 15 0.36 9.36 8.28
N PHE A 16 1.06 8.23 8.40
CA PHE A 16 1.51 7.67 9.66
C PHE A 16 3.03 7.61 9.70
N GLU A 17 3.62 8.15 10.76
CA GLU A 17 5.04 8.01 11.04
C GLU A 17 5.27 6.78 11.92
N THR A 18 6.24 5.94 11.54
CA THR A 18 6.58 4.71 12.27
C THR A 18 8.07 4.55 12.48
N THR A 19 8.46 4.05 13.63
CA THR A 19 9.86 3.64 13.86
C THR A 19 10.25 2.47 12.94
N PRO A 20 11.49 2.39 12.46
CA PRO A 20 11.94 1.29 11.61
C PRO A 20 11.92 -0.07 12.34
N LEU A 21 11.35 -1.09 11.69
CA LEU A 21 11.26 -2.45 12.26
C LEU A 21 12.61 -3.17 12.41
N TYR A 22 13.51 -3.01 11.42
CA TYR A 22 14.70 -3.88 11.30
C TYR A 22 16.02 -3.19 11.58
N ASN A 23 16.06 -1.85 11.53
CA ASN A 23 17.27 -1.08 11.74
C ASN A 23 16.93 0.16 12.58
N PRO A 24 17.12 0.13 13.90
CA PRO A 24 16.74 1.24 14.78
C PRO A 24 17.56 2.52 14.57
N ASP A 25 18.70 2.43 13.87
CA ASP A 25 19.60 3.57 13.61
C ASP A 25 19.26 4.34 12.32
N GLN A 26 18.14 4.02 11.64
CA GLN A 26 17.68 4.77 10.47
C GLN A 26 16.50 5.68 10.80
N ASP A 27 16.22 6.62 9.91
CA ASP A 27 15.09 7.54 10.04
C ASP A 27 13.75 6.79 10.10
N ASN A 28 12.74 7.46 10.67
CA ASN A 28 11.38 6.94 10.67
C ASN A 28 10.82 6.80 9.25
N PHE A 29 9.92 5.85 9.07
CA PHE A 29 9.16 5.69 7.84
C PHE A 29 7.84 6.44 7.89
N TYR A 30 7.42 6.94 6.74
CA TYR A 30 6.09 7.48 6.54
C TYR A 30 5.27 6.49 5.72
N ASN A 31 4.12 6.09 6.24
CA ASN A 31 3.25 5.07 5.66
C ASN A 31 1.85 5.63 5.44
N MET A 32 1.24 5.22 4.33
CA MET A 32 -0.16 5.51 4.02
C MET A 32 -0.70 4.43 3.09
N VAL A 33 -2.02 4.36 2.96
CA VAL A 33 -2.71 3.45 2.04
C VAL A 33 -3.64 4.26 1.14
N ALA A 34 -3.73 3.84 -0.12
CA ALA A 34 -4.64 4.41 -1.10
C ALA A 34 -5.56 3.33 -1.65
N GLU A 35 -6.84 3.65 -1.79
CA GLU A 35 -7.78 2.90 -2.60
C GLU A 35 -7.74 3.43 -4.02
N VAL A 36 -7.46 2.53 -4.96
CA VAL A 36 -7.30 2.87 -6.38
C VAL A 36 -8.27 2.05 -7.20
N GLU A 37 -9.00 2.72 -8.08
CA GLU A 37 -9.81 2.08 -9.11
C GLU A 37 -9.00 2.02 -10.41
N THR A 38 -8.96 0.84 -11.02
CA THR A 38 -8.21 0.61 -12.26
C THR A 38 -8.79 -0.54 -13.07
N ASP A 39 -8.60 -0.47 -14.39
CA ASP A 39 -8.87 -1.54 -15.35
C ASP A 39 -7.69 -2.51 -15.54
N LEU A 40 -6.51 -2.16 -15.00
CA LEU A 40 -5.29 -2.97 -15.09
C LEU A 40 -5.43 -4.28 -14.33
N GLN A 41 -4.92 -5.38 -14.91
CA GLN A 41 -4.78 -6.63 -14.18
C GLN A 41 -3.66 -6.52 -13.14
N PRO A 42 -3.66 -7.35 -12.06
CA PRO A 42 -2.65 -7.28 -11.00
C PRO A 42 -1.20 -7.33 -11.50
N THR A 43 -0.93 -8.11 -12.55
CA THR A 43 0.40 -8.28 -13.14
C THR A 43 0.84 -7.08 -13.98
N GLU A 44 -0.09 -6.27 -14.46
CA GLU A 44 0.17 -5.01 -15.16
C GLU A 44 0.33 -3.88 -14.15
N LEU A 45 -0.58 -3.81 -13.17
CA LEU A 45 -0.52 -2.85 -12.08
C LEU A 45 0.84 -2.89 -11.38
N ILE A 46 1.34 -4.07 -11.00
CA ILE A 46 2.64 -4.18 -10.32
C ILE A 46 3.81 -3.68 -11.19
N LYS A 47 3.72 -3.77 -12.52
CA LYS A 47 4.75 -3.21 -13.41
C LYS A 47 4.67 -1.68 -13.41
N THR A 48 3.46 -1.13 -13.51
CA THR A 48 3.21 0.31 -13.45
C THR A 48 3.71 0.90 -12.13
N LEU A 49 3.41 0.26 -11.00
CA LEU A 49 3.88 0.73 -9.69
C LEU A 49 5.41 0.70 -9.57
N LYS A 50 6.07 -0.36 -10.03
CA LYS A 50 7.54 -0.43 -10.06
C LYS A 50 8.18 0.62 -10.97
N GLN A 51 7.50 1.00 -12.04
CA GLN A 51 7.96 2.09 -12.90
C GLN A 51 7.87 3.43 -12.16
N ILE A 52 6.75 3.70 -11.48
CA ILE A 52 6.59 4.91 -10.64
C ILE A 52 7.69 5.02 -9.59
N GLU A 53 8.01 3.91 -8.91
CA GLU A 53 9.12 3.90 -7.95
C GLU A 53 10.47 4.22 -8.60
N THR A 54 10.72 3.66 -9.79
CA THR A 54 11.94 3.90 -10.56
C THR A 54 12.07 5.37 -10.96
N ASP A 55 10.97 5.95 -11.45
CA ASP A 55 10.91 7.36 -11.85
C ASP A 55 11.02 8.31 -10.65
N SER A 56 10.60 7.85 -9.47
CA SER A 56 10.75 8.54 -8.18
C SER A 56 12.12 8.29 -7.51
N GLY A 57 13.14 7.85 -8.26
CA GLY A 57 14.51 7.76 -7.75
C GLY A 57 14.92 6.43 -7.12
N ARG A 58 14.13 5.35 -7.24
CA ARG A 58 14.52 4.02 -6.74
C ARG A 58 15.81 3.54 -7.41
N ASN A 59 16.87 3.39 -6.61
CA ASN A 59 18.14 2.83 -7.08
C ASN A 59 18.04 1.30 -7.20
N LEU A 60 17.92 0.80 -8.44
CA LEU A 60 17.83 -0.62 -8.75
C LEU A 60 19.07 -1.44 -8.34
N SER A 61 20.20 -0.79 -8.05
CA SER A 61 21.44 -1.43 -7.60
C SER A 61 21.60 -1.48 -6.07
N ALA A 62 20.66 -0.91 -5.30
CA ALA A 62 20.77 -0.84 -3.84
C ALA A 62 20.45 -2.17 -3.14
N LYS A 63 21.05 -2.40 -1.95
CA LYS A 63 20.79 -3.61 -1.14
C LYS A 63 19.33 -3.68 -0.69
N ARG A 64 18.83 -4.90 -0.45
CA ARG A 64 17.51 -5.14 0.15
C ARG A 64 17.43 -4.41 1.52
N TYR A 65 16.35 -3.68 1.75
CA TYR A 65 16.12 -2.83 2.94
C TYR A 65 17.01 -1.58 3.06
N SER A 66 17.62 -1.11 1.97
CA SER A 66 18.16 0.25 1.94
C SER A 66 17.02 1.29 2.01
N PRO A 67 17.27 2.48 2.57
CA PRO A 67 16.31 3.59 2.48
C PRO A 67 15.91 3.83 1.02
N ARG A 68 14.61 3.95 0.78
CA ARG A 68 14.03 4.26 -0.53
C ARG A 68 13.20 5.53 -0.41
N GLU A 69 13.20 6.35 -1.46
CA GLU A 69 12.33 7.53 -1.51
C GLU A 69 10.86 7.13 -1.48
N ILE A 70 10.50 6.03 -2.16
CA ILE A 70 9.15 5.44 -2.11
C ILE A 70 9.19 3.93 -2.33
N ASP A 71 8.29 3.20 -1.69
CA ASP A 71 8.02 1.77 -1.87
C ASP A 71 6.50 1.59 -1.96
N ILE A 72 6.00 0.97 -3.02
CA ILE A 72 4.57 0.84 -3.31
C ILE A 72 4.22 -0.64 -3.48
N ASP A 73 3.50 -1.18 -2.49
CA ASP A 73 3.03 -2.56 -2.45
C ASP A 73 1.53 -2.67 -2.74
N ILE A 74 1.14 -3.71 -3.48
CA ILE A 74 -0.28 -4.09 -3.62
C ILE A 74 -0.68 -4.92 -2.40
N VAL A 75 -1.50 -4.36 -1.51
CA VAL A 75 -1.96 -5.08 -0.31
C VAL A 75 -3.15 -5.99 -0.62
N PHE A 76 -4.16 -5.47 -1.31
CA PHE A 76 -5.34 -6.18 -1.79
C PHE A 76 -5.63 -5.80 -3.25
N PHE A 77 -6.37 -6.65 -3.95
CA PHE A 77 -6.90 -6.35 -5.28
C PHE A 77 -8.30 -6.94 -5.39
N GLY A 78 -9.32 -6.14 -5.06
CA GLY A 78 -10.70 -6.63 -4.90
C GLY A 78 -10.74 -7.89 -4.02
N ASN A 79 -11.40 -8.94 -4.51
CA ASN A 79 -11.48 -10.25 -3.84
C ASN A 79 -10.48 -11.28 -4.41
N VAL A 80 -9.43 -10.83 -5.11
CA VAL A 80 -8.45 -11.73 -5.75
C VAL A 80 -7.53 -12.33 -4.71
N ILE A 81 -7.33 -13.66 -4.82
CA ILE A 81 -6.24 -14.38 -4.19
C ILE A 81 -5.29 -14.83 -5.29
N LEU A 82 -4.05 -14.37 -5.23
CA LEU A 82 -3.01 -14.66 -6.21
C LEU A 82 -1.74 -15.05 -5.47
N GLU A 83 -1.19 -16.21 -5.80
CA GLU A 83 0.15 -16.61 -5.37
C GLU A 83 0.99 -16.95 -6.59
N SER A 84 2.11 -16.23 -6.75
CA SER A 84 3.10 -16.46 -7.79
C SER A 84 4.48 -16.06 -7.27
N GLU A 85 5.53 -16.43 -8.01
CA GLU A 85 6.89 -16.01 -7.70
C GLU A 85 7.09 -14.48 -7.74
N LYS A 86 6.24 -13.76 -8.49
CA LYS A 86 6.43 -12.33 -8.77
C LYS A 86 5.49 -11.41 -7.98
N LEU A 87 4.35 -11.92 -7.54
CA LEU A 87 3.29 -11.16 -6.87
C LEU A 87 2.44 -12.09 -6.00
N THR A 88 2.17 -11.67 -4.78
CA THR A 88 1.26 -12.33 -3.83
C THR A 88 0.21 -11.34 -3.36
N ILE A 89 -1.07 -11.69 -3.54
CA ILE A 89 -2.23 -10.91 -3.11
C ILE A 89 -3.18 -11.85 -2.36
N PRO A 90 -3.66 -11.51 -1.15
CA PRO A 90 -3.23 -10.38 -0.32
C PRO A 90 -1.73 -10.39 -0.01
N HIS A 91 -1.13 -9.23 0.25
CA HIS A 91 0.31 -9.13 0.49
C HIS A 91 0.75 -10.00 1.68
N ARG A 92 1.69 -10.93 1.45
CA ARG A 92 2.05 -11.99 2.43
C ARG A 92 2.35 -11.48 3.85
N LEU A 93 3.00 -10.32 3.97
CA LEU A 93 3.42 -9.77 5.27
C LEU A 93 2.42 -8.78 5.87
N LEU A 94 1.25 -8.56 5.26
CA LEU A 94 0.30 -7.54 5.73
C LEU A 94 -0.17 -7.84 7.18
N TYR A 95 -0.35 -9.12 7.52
CA TYR A 95 -0.83 -9.57 8.83
C TYR A 95 0.17 -9.29 9.98
N GLU A 96 1.44 -9.12 9.63
CA GLU A 96 2.54 -8.90 10.57
C GLU A 96 2.93 -7.42 10.68
N ARG A 97 2.21 -6.50 10.03
CA ARG A 97 2.62 -5.10 9.89
C ARG A 97 1.52 -4.14 10.34
N SER A 98 1.68 -3.59 11.54
CA SER A 98 0.74 -2.61 12.10
C SER A 98 0.69 -1.32 11.27
N PHE A 99 1.81 -0.93 10.66
CA PHE A 99 1.89 0.24 9.78
C PHE A 99 1.22 0.07 8.42
N VAL A 100 0.76 -1.14 8.08
CA VAL A 100 -0.12 -1.40 6.92
C VAL A 100 -1.57 -1.50 7.39
N LEU A 101 -1.82 -2.25 8.47
CA LEU A 101 -3.17 -2.50 8.98
C LEU A 101 -3.82 -1.28 9.61
N MET A 102 -3.07 -0.39 10.27
CA MET A 102 -3.63 0.81 10.88
C MET A 102 -4.12 1.83 9.84
N PRO A 103 -3.35 2.18 8.79
CA PRO A 103 -3.89 2.99 7.69
C PRO A 103 -5.06 2.32 6.95
N LEU A 104 -5.01 1.00 6.72
CA LEU A 104 -6.13 0.26 6.14
C LEU A 104 -7.39 0.36 7.01
N SER A 105 -7.23 0.21 8.33
CA SER A 105 -8.35 0.32 9.27
C SER A 105 -8.95 1.72 9.32
N GLU A 106 -8.17 2.76 9.03
CA GLU A 106 -8.70 4.12 8.88
C GLU A 106 -9.54 4.26 7.60
N LEU A 107 -9.11 3.63 6.50
CA LEU A 107 -9.78 3.72 5.21
C LEU A 107 -11.05 2.85 5.16
N ASN A 108 -10.95 1.58 5.56
CA ASN A 108 -12.08 0.65 5.60
C ASN A 108 -11.83 -0.50 6.61
N ASP A 109 -12.29 -0.29 7.84
CA ASP A 109 -12.16 -1.23 8.97
C ASP A 109 -12.95 -2.54 8.78
N ARG A 110 -13.97 -2.53 7.91
CA ARG A 110 -14.87 -3.65 7.63
C ARG A 110 -14.54 -4.41 6.36
N PHE A 111 -13.52 -4.00 5.61
CA PHE A 111 -13.09 -4.76 4.44
C PHE A 111 -12.68 -6.16 4.88
N VAL A 112 -13.25 -7.17 4.23
CA VAL A 112 -12.98 -8.58 4.55
C VAL A 112 -11.86 -9.06 3.65
N ASP A 113 -10.78 -9.50 4.26
CA ASP A 113 -9.70 -10.16 3.55
C ASP A 113 -10.21 -11.47 2.92
N PRO A 114 -10.14 -11.62 1.58
CA PRO A 114 -10.62 -12.81 0.88
C PRO A 114 -9.86 -14.09 1.28
N ALA A 115 -8.63 -13.99 1.76
CA ALA A 115 -7.82 -15.16 2.12
C ALA A 115 -8.17 -15.73 3.50
N THR A 116 -8.39 -14.88 4.50
CA THR A 116 -8.65 -15.31 5.88
C THR A 116 -10.13 -15.24 6.27
N GLY A 117 -10.95 -14.48 5.55
CA GLY A 117 -12.34 -14.19 5.90
C GLY A 117 -12.50 -13.25 7.11
N LYS A 118 -11.40 -12.64 7.59
CA LYS A 118 -11.40 -11.69 8.71
C LYS A 118 -11.49 -10.27 8.18
N ASP A 119 -12.16 -9.39 8.93
CA ASP A 119 -12.13 -7.96 8.62
C ASP A 119 -10.81 -7.29 9.07
N ILE A 120 -10.51 -6.11 8.54
CA ILE A 120 -9.28 -5.39 8.88
C ILE A 120 -9.16 -5.11 10.38
N ARG A 121 -10.26 -4.85 11.10
CA ARG A 121 -10.21 -4.67 12.56
C ARG A 121 -9.72 -5.92 13.27
N GLN A 122 -10.23 -7.08 12.88
CA GLN A 122 -9.80 -8.37 13.42
C GLN A 122 -8.31 -8.58 13.13
N LEU A 123 -7.88 -8.38 11.89
CA LEU A 123 -6.48 -8.51 11.51
C LEU A 123 -5.57 -7.56 12.31
N LEU A 124 -5.97 -6.31 12.48
CA LEU A 124 -5.23 -5.33 13.28
C LEU A 124 -5.15 -5.73 14.76
N SER A 125 -6.23 -6.26 15.32
CA SER A 125 -6.24 -6.74 16.73
C SER A 125 -5.34 -7.95 16.97
N GLU A 126 -5.15 -8.79 15.95
CA GLU A 126 -4.32 -9.99 16.00
C GLU A 126 -2.87 -9.72 15.58
N CYS A 127 -2.57 -8.54 15.03
CA CYS A 127 -1.26 -8.21 14.52
C CYS A 127 -0.21 -8.28 15.65
N PRO A 128 0.89 -9.03 15.49
CA PRO A 128 1.92 -9.15 16.52
C PRO A 128 2.83 -7.92 16.62
N ASP A 129 2.81 -7.04 15.62
CA ASP A 129 3.66 -5.85 15.55
C ASP A 129 3.29 -4.83 16.64
N ARG A 130 4.31 -4.29 17.31
CA ARG A 130 4.22 -3.30 18.38
C ARG A 130 5.03 -2.05 18.07
N THR A 131 5.38 -1.85 16.80
CA THR A 131 6.05 -0.65 16.30
C THR A 131 5.30 0.60 16.74
N SER A 132 6.05 1.62 17.17
CA SER A 132 5.45 2.92 17.48
C SER A 132 4.92 3.53 16.20
N ILE A 133 3.62 3.82 16.17
CA ILE A 133 2.93 4.40 15.03
C ILE A 133 2.14 5.63 15.47
N GLN A 134 2.33 6.73 14.75
CA GLN A 134 1.66 8.00 15.03
C GLN A 134 1.03 8.54 13.75
N LYS A 135 -0.26 8.89 13.81
CA LYS A 135 -0.90 9.67 12.75
C LYS A 135 -0.37 11.11 12.80
N ILE A 136 0.23 11.58 11.71
CA ILE A 136 0.89 12.89 11.66
C ILE A 136 0.15 13.92 10.79
N GLY A 137 -0.77 13.49 9.92
CA GLY A 137 -1.55 14.42 9.11
C GLY A 137 -2.32 13.74 7.98
N THR A 138 -3.05 14.52 7.19
CA THR A 138 -3.78 14.06 6.00
C THR A 138 -3.17 14.69 4.75
N ILE A 139 -3.06 13.93 3.67
CA ILE A 139 -2.65 14.47 2.37
C ILE A 139 -3.90 14.93 1.62
N ASN A 140 -3.94 16.22 1.27
CA ASN A 140 -4.98 16.75 0.39
C ASN A 140 -4.59 16.46 -1.04
N ILE A 141 -5.26 15.49 -1.66
CA ILE A 141 -5.11 15.22 -3.09
C ILE A 141 -6.06 16.16 -3.84
N PRO A 142 -5.56 17.13 -4.63
CA PRO A 142 -6.43 18.03 -5.40
C PRO A 142 -7.23 17.22 -6.42
N LYS A 143 -8.56 17.38 -6.39
CA LYS A 143 -9.52 16.64 -7.25
C LYS A 143 -9.23 16.73 -8.76
N SER A 144 -8.49 17.76 -9.19
CA SER A 144 -8.16 18.01 -10.59
C SER A 144 -7.07 17.09 -11.17
N GLU A 145 -6.39 16.28 -10.34
CA GLU A 145 -5.24 15.47 -10.80
C GLU A 145 -5.56 13.97 -11.02
N TYR A 146 -6.75 13.48 -10.64
CA TYR A 146 -7.08 12.04 -10.70
C TYR A 146 -8.48 11.70 -11.24
N LEU A 147 -9.27 12.71 -11.61
CA LEU A 147 -10.55 12.52 -12.28
C LEU A 147 -10.41 13.04 -13.71
N THR A 148 -10.09 12.17 -14.66
CA THR A 148 -10.60 12.39 -16.02
C THR A 148 -12.11 12.25 -15.92
N GLU A 149 -12.83 13.36 -16.07
CA GLU A 149 -14.28 13.35 -16.19
C GLU A 149 -14.67 12.34 -17.28
N ALA A 150 -15.49 11.36 -16.90
CA ALA A 150 -16.14 10.45 -17.83
C ALA A 150 -17.30 11.14 -18.54
#